data_AF-A0A8T6VX50-F1
#
_entry.id   AF-A0A8T6VX50-F1
#
_cell.length_a   1.000
_cell.length_b   1.000
_cell.length_c   1.000
_cell.angle_alpha   90.00
_cell.angle_beta   90.00
_cell.angle_gamma   90.00
#
_symmetry.space_group_name_H-M   'P 1'
#
loop_
_entity.id
_entity.type
_entity.pdbx_description
1 polymer ?
#
loop_
_entity_poly.entity_id
_entity_poly.type
_entity_poly.pdbx_seq_one_letter_code
_entity_poly.pdbx_strand_id
1 'polypeptide(L)' 'MLGENGSKIVDTHFWGGFGSEHTGALAFDKNGDIVVTGRTTSIDMFTTPMVIQPISPGFNSGFLCRYSPSEDRLL' A
#
# COMPACT_ATOMS: atom_id res chain seq x y z
N MET A 1 -14.00 7.61 12.05
CA MET A 1 -14.22 7.27 10.62
C MET A 1 -15.01 5.96 10.58
N LEU A 2 -16.04 5.87 9.73
CA LEU A 2 -16.91 4.70 9.58
C LEU A 2 -16.58 4.02 8.24
N GLY A 3 -16.66 2.70 8.17
CA GLY A 3 -16.53 1.91 6.95
C GLY A 3 -17.77 2.04 6.05
N GLU A 4 -17.71 1.47 4.85
CA GLU A 4 -18.70 1.64 3.76
C GLU A 4 -20.15 1.28 4.14
N ASN A 5 -20.35 0.53 5.22
CA ASN A 5 -21.67 0.10 5.72
C ASN A 5 -22.09 0.83 7.02
N GLY A 6 -21.36 1.87 7.44
CA GLY A 6 -21.53 2.49 8.76
C GLY A 6 -20.93 1.71 9.93
N SER A 7 -20.21 0.62 9.65
CA SER A 7 -19.45 -0.15 10.64
C SER A 7 -18.16 0.55 11.04
N LYS A 8 -17.58 0.19 12.19
CA LYS A 8 -16.30 0.76 12.67
C LYS A 8 -15.17 0.36 11.72
N ILE A 9 -14.23 1.28 11.42
CA ILE A 9 -12.98 0.90 10.74
C ILE A 9 -12.25 -0.11 11.64
N VAL A 10 -11.96 -1.28 11.08
CA VAL A 10 -11.33 -2.39 11.79
C VAL A 10 -9.81 -2.35 11.70
N ASP A 11 -9.26 -1.74 10.66
CA ASP A 11 -7.83 -1.61 10.46
C ASP A 11 -7.49 -0.39 9.59
N THR A 12 -6.34 0.21 9.86
CA THR A 12 -5.72 1.26 9.03
C THR A 12 -4.22 1.06 9.06
N HIS A 13 -3.58 1.07 7.89
CA HIS A 13 -2.14 0.99 7.79
C HIS A 13 -1.59 2.18 7.01
N PHE A 14 -0.42 2.68 7.41
CA PHE A 14 0.29 3.71 6.68
C PHE A 14 1.49 3.11 5.96
N TRP A 15 1.61 3.42 4.67
CA TRP A 15 2.75 3.00 3.84
C TRP A 15 3.08 4.12 2.86
N GLY A 16 4.35 4.54 2.85
CA GLY A 16 4.85 5.68 2.07
C GLY A 16 6.21 6.13 2.58
N GLY A 17 6.73 7.22 2.01
CA GLY A 17 7.95 7.90 2.47
C GLY A 17 7.72 9.39 2.70
N PHE A 18 8.78 10.20 2.66
CA PHE A 18 8.69 11.65 2.89
C PHE A 18 8.03 12.45 1.74
N GLY A 19 7.94 11.86 0.56
CA GLY A 19 7.38 12.47 -0.65
C GLY A 19 5.87 12.35 -0.73
N SER A 20 5.36 12.28 -1.97
CA SER A 20 3.93 12.11 -2.25
C SER A 20 3.67 10.81 -3.00
N GLU A 21 2.66 10.08 -2.53
CA GLU A 21 2.13 8.88 -3.17
C GLU A 21 0.80 9.20 -3.86
N HIS A 22 0.74 8.91 -5.14
CA HIS A 22 -0.47 8.99 -5.94
C HIS A 22 -0.92 7.58 -6.28
N THR A 23 -1.99 7.12 -5.65
CA THR A 23 -2.61 5.83 -5.95
C THR A 23 -3.21 5.86 -7.36
N GLY A 24 -2.87 4.85 -8.17
CA GLY A 24 -3.42 4.62 -9.49
C GLY A 24 -4.62 3.68 -9.44
N ALA A 25 -4.40 2.46 -8.95
CA ALA A 25 -5.44 1.44 -8.80
C ALA A 25 -5.19 0.57 -7.56
N LEU A 26 -6.27 0.00 -7.02
CA LEU A 26 -6.26 -0.94 -5.92
C LEU A 26 -7.20 -2.11 -6.25
N ALA A 27 -6.76 -3.34 -5.96
CA ALA A 27 -7.58 -4.54 -6.10
C ALA A 27 -7.22 -5.56 -5.02
N PHE A 28 -8.12 -6.50 -4.75
CA PHE A 28 -7.82 -7.69 -3.95
C PHE A 28 -7.29 -8.80 -4.85
N ASP A 29 -6.27 -9.52 -4.40
CA ASP A 29 -5.85 -10.77 -5.05
C ASP A 29 -6.68 -11.97 -4.54
N LYS A 30 -6.39 -13.16 -5.08
CA LYS A 30 -7.11 -14.40 -4.73
C LYS A 30 -6.96 -14.85 -3.26
N ASN A 31 -5.93 -14.35 -2.57
CA ASN A 31 -5.67 -14.65 -1.17
C ASN A 31 -6.33 -13.61 -0.24
N GLY A 32 -6.97 -12.57 -0.81
CA GLY A 32 -7.51 -11.46 -0.03
C GLY A 32 -6.48 -10.38 0.30
N ASP A 33 -5.27 -10.45 -0.27
CA ASP A 33 -4.29 -9.38 -0.11
C ASP A 33 -4.72 -8.15 -0.92
N ILE A 34 -4.48 -6.98 -0.36
CA ILE A 34 -4.67 -5.70 -1.05
C ILE A 34 -3.44 -5.43 -1.90
N VAL A 35 -3.62 -5.30 -3.20
CA VAL A 35 -2.60 -4.90 -4.16
C VAL A 35 -2.85 -3.46 -4.58
N VAL A 36 -1.86 -2.58 -4.39
CA VAL A 36 -1.95 -1.16 -4.76
C VAL A 36 -0.85 -0.84 -5.76
N THR A 37 -1.22 -0.08 -6.77
CA THR A 37 -0.31 0.48 -7.78
C THR A 37 -0.37 1.99 -7.74
N GLY A 38 0.73 2.65 -8.07
CA GLY A 38 0.73 4.11 -8.11
C GLY A 38 2.06 4.69 -8.54
N ARG A 39 2.20 5.99 -8.27
CA ARG A 39 3.44 6.74 -8.46
C ARG A 39 3.88 7.35 -7.15
N THR A 40 5.18 7.38 -6.90
CA THR A 40 5.76 8.02 -5.72
C THR A 40 6.88 8.99 -6.12
N THR A 41 7.03 10.06 -5.34
CA THR A 41 8.23 10.91 -5.34
C THR A 41 9.16 10.61 -4.15
N SER A 42 8.78 9.69 -3.26
CA SER A 42 9.54 9.30 -2.08
C SER A 42 10.76 8.46 -2.47
N ILE A 43 11.94 8.87 -1.98
CA ILE A 43 13.22 8.17 -2.19
C ILE A 43 13.55 7.18 -1.06
N ASP A 44 12.79 7.22 0.02
CA ASP A 44 12.97 6.54 1.29
C ASP A 44 11.87 5.51 1.58
N MET A 45 11.04 5.21 0.57
CA MET A 45 9.92 4.29 0.69
C MET A 45 10.41 2.87 1.04
N PHE A 46 9.73 2.20 1.98
CA PHE A 46 10.04 0.82 2.33
C PHE A 46 9.84 -0.11 1.12
N THR A 47 10.87 -0.90 0.80
CA THR A 47 10.84 -1.91 -0.27
C THR A 47 11.10 -3.32 0.27
N THR A 48 10.69 -4.33 -0.48
CA THR A 48 10.97 -5.73 -0.17
C THR A 48 12.29 -6.18 -0.79
N PRO A 49 12.93 -7.25 -0.25
CA PRO A 49 14.07 -7.87 -0.90
C PRO A 49 13.74 -8.26 -2.35
N MET A 50 14.75 -8.15 -3.24
CA MET A 50 14.63 -8.46 -4.68
C MET A 50 13.65 -7.58 -5.47
N VAL A 51 13.30 -6.40 -4.96
CA VAL A 51 12.60 -5.39 -5.77
C VAL A 51 13.45 -4.97 -6.97
N ILE A 52 12.79 -4.69 -8.09
CA ILE A 52 13.45 -4.30 -9.35
C ILE A 52 14.19 -2.96 -9.19
N GLN A 53 13.58 -2.02 -8.45
CA GLN A 53 14.14 -0.70 -8.19
C GLN A 53 14.06 -0.41 -6.69
N PRO A 54 15.17 -0.55 -5.94
CA PRO A 54 15.17 -0.43 -4.48
C PRO A 54 15.07 1.01 -3.97
N ILE A 55 15.50 1.99 -4.78
CA ILE A 55 15.45 3.41 -4.44
C ILE A 55 14.79 4.13 -5.61
N SER A 56 13.75 4.91 -5.32
CA SER A 56 13.14 5.80 -6.32
C SER A 56 14.13 6.91 -6.68
N PRO A 57 14.27 7.28 -7.97
CA PRO A 57 15.04 8.45 -8.38
C PRO A 57 14.41 9.79 -7.97
N GLY A 58 13.29 9.79 -7.23
CA GLY A 58 12.63 11.00 -6.72
C GLY A 58 11.68 11.70 -7.71
N PHE A 59 11.56 11.15 -8.93
CA PHE A 59 10.58 11.57 -9.93
C PHE A 59 9.48 10.52 -10.02
N ASN A 60 8.23 10.93 -10.26
CA ASN A 60 7.00 10.10 -10.47
C ASN A 60 7.25 8.62 -10.84
N SER A 61 7.68 7.81 -9.88
CA SER A 61 8.18 6.44 -10.11
C SER A 61 7.08 5.47 -9.82
N GLY A 62 6.88 4.51 -10.72
CA GLY A 62 5.89 3.46 -10.53
C GLY A 62 6.22 2.62 -9.31
N PHE A 63 5.21 2.31 -8.51
CA PHE A 63 5.31 1.30 -7.45
C PHE A 63 4.19 0.27 -7.57
N LEU A 64 4.48 -0.90 -7.01
CA LEU A 64 3.52 -1.95 -6.71
C LEU A 64 3.76 -2.37 -5.27
N CYS A 65 2.74 -2.29 -4.43
CA CYS A 65 2.79 -2.82 -3.07
C CYS A 65 1.65 -3.81 -2.84
N ARG A 66 1.91 -4.76 -1.96
CA ARG A 66 0.94 -5.75 -1.50
C ARG A 66 0.90 -5.71 0.01
N TYR A 67 -0.29 -5.59 0.55
CA TYR A 67 -0.55 -5.60 1.98
C TYR A 67 -1.51 -6.75 2.29
N SER A 68 -1.12 -7.60 3.22
CA SER A 68 -1.97 -8.66 3.77
C SER A 68 -2.64 -8.12 5.02
N PRO A 69 -3.96 -7.86 5.00
CA PRO A 69 -4.69 -7.55 6.23
C PRO A 69 -4.50 -8.71 7.21
N SER A 70 -4.27 -8.42 8.49
CA SER A 70 -4.07 -9.49 9.48
C SER A 70 -5.32 -10.38 9.55
N GLU A 71 -5.10 -11.69 9.69
CA GLU A 71 -6.13 -12.72 9.93
C GLU A 71 -6.78 -12.58 11.33
N ASP A 72 -6.59 -11.47 12.05
CA ASP A 72 -7.18 -11.19 13.37
C ASP A 72 -8.68 -10.86 13.27
N ARG A 73 -9.39 -11.61 12.41
CA ARG A 73 -10.83 -11.81 12.48
C ARG A 73 -11.13 -12.57 13.77
N LEU A 74 -11.19 -11.83 14.88
CA LEU A 74 -11.97 -12.13 16.08
C LEU A 74 -12.17 -13.64 16.36
N LEU A 75 -11.33 -14.18 17.24
CA LEU A 75 -11.86 -15.02 18.32
C LEU A 75 -12.16 -14.12 19.52
#